data_AF-A0A126T2L5-F1
#
_entry.id   AF-A0A126T2L5-F1
#
_cell.length_a   1.000
_cell.length_b   1.000
_cell.length_c   1.000
_cell.angle_alpha   90.00
_cell.angle_beta   90.00
_cell.angle_gamma   90.00
#
_symmetry.space_group_name_H-M   'P 1'
#
loop_
_entity.id
_entity.type
_entity.pdbx_description
1 polymer ?
#
loop_
_entity_poly.entity_id
_entity_poly.type
_entity_poly.pdbx_seq_one_letter_code
_entity_poly.pdbx_strand_id
1 'polypeptide(L)'
;MKSLKKQSKRLLSDIQESANQLALLTSNLTLLEDFNELALSLKTNIETLNRQLAGLKKTEYNAALADSEILEILDELIDNDPISALEQRLFAAQADQESGVVGEFFQQLLDKIEKLYTPLLSAIQQLTATQEKL
;
A
#
# COMPACT_ATOMS: atom_id res chain seq x y z
N MET A 1 -2.73 -21.82 -17.18
CA MET A 1 -2.63 -21.36 -15.77
C MET A 1 -1.32 -20.59 -15.59
N LYS A 2 -1.35 -19.32 -15.15
CA LYS A 2 -0.11 -18.63 -14.72
C LYS A 2 0.39 -19.36 -13.46
N SER A 3 1.70 -19.59 -13.34
CA SER A 3 2.22 -20.19 -12.11
C SER A 3 2.00 -19.22 -10.95
N LEU A 4 1.59 -19.71 -9.78
CA LEU A 4 1.33 -18.90 -8.60
C LEU A 4 2.51 -17.98 -8.28
N LYS A 5 3.73 -18.52 -8.28
CA LYS A 5 4.98 -17.75 -8.21
C LYS A 5 5.07 -16.58 -9.20
N LYS A 6 4.64 -16.74 -10.45
CA LYS A 6 4.67 -15.64 -11.45
C LYS A 6 3.63 -14.57 -11.12
N GLN A 7 2.46 -14.97 -10.60
CA GLN A 7 1.42 -14.05 -10.17
C GLN A 7 1.86 -13.28 -8.92
N SER A 8 2.34 -13.96 -7.86
CA SER A 8 2.81 -13.32 -6.64
C SER A 8 3.97 -12.35 -6.91
N LYS A 9 4.93 -12.71 -7.77
CA LYS A 9 6.02 -11.80 -8.17
C LYS A 9 5.51 -10.54 -8.86
N ARG A 10 4.48 -10.66 -9.70
CA ARG A 10 3.87 -9.50 -10.33
C ARG A 10 3.19 -8.62 -9.29
N LEU A 11 2.38 -9.21 -8.41
CA LEU A 11 1.70 -8.47 -7.34
C LEU A 11 2.70 -7.76 -6.43
N LEU A 12 3.78 -8.42 -5.99
CA LEU A 12 4.86 -7.81 -5.22
C LEU A 12 5.49 -6.61 -5.94
N SER A 13 5.69 -6.70 -7.26
CA SER A 13 6.20 -5.59 -8.07
C SER A 13 5.20 -4.45 -8.16
N ASP A 14 3.92 -4.75 -8.41
CA ASP A 14 2.84 -3.76 -8.53
C ASP A 14 2.67 -3.01 -7.19
N ILE A 15 2.68 -3.73 -6.05
CA ILE A 15 2.62 -3.15 -4.70
C ILE A 15 3.84 -2.27 -4.44
N GLN A 16 5.05 -2.73 -4.78
CA GLN A 16 6.28 -1.95 -4.58
C GLN A 16 6.26 -0.65 -5.38
N GLU A 17 5.82 -0.68 -6.64
CA GLU A 17 5.72 0.51 -7.48
C GLU A 17 4.72 1.52 -6.89
N SER A 18 3.51 1.06 -6.53
CA SER A 18 2.49 1.92 -5.94
C SER A 18 2.92 2.50 -4.59
N ALA A 19 3.54 1.70 -3.72
CA ALA A 19 4.07 2.18 -2.43
C ALA A 19 5.16 3.24 -2.62
N ASN A 20 6.05 3.09 -3.61
CA ASN A 20 7.06 4.10 -3.95
C ASN A 20 6.43 5.40 -4.46
N GLN A 21 5.43 5.30 -5.35
CA GLN A 21 4.73 6.48 -5.87
C GLN A 21 3.98 7.22 -4.75
N LEU A 22 3.33 6.48 -3.85
CA LEU A 22 2.65 7.05 -2.70
C LEU A 22 3.62 7.73 -1.75
N ALA A 23 4.75 7.09 -1.42
CA ALA A 23 5.78 7.68 -0.57
C ALA A 23 6.37 8.95 -1.18
N LEU A 24 6.54 9.00 -2.51
CA LEU A 24 7.01 10.21 -3.20
C LEU A 24 5.97 11.33 -3.14
N LEU A 25 4.68 11.01 -3.36
CA LEU A 25 3.59 11.97 -3.33
C LEU A 25 3.40 12.61 -1.95
N THR A 26 3.61 11.84 -0.88
CA THR A 26 3.36 12.26 0.51
C THR A 26 4.61 12.78 1.21
N SER A 27 5.78 12.71 0.56
CA SER A 27 7.06 13.10 1.16
C SER A 27 7.09 14.59 1.51
N ASN A 28 7.56 14.91 2.72
CA ASN A 28 7.74 16.28 3.23
C ASN A 28 6.43 17.09 3.32
N LEU A 29 5.28 16.42 3.43
CA LEU A 29 3.98 17.07 3.61
C LEU A 29 3.44 16.69 4.99
N THR A 30 3.49 17.61 5.96
CA THR A 30 3.09 17.37 7.36
C THR A 30 1.65 16.86 7.48
N LEU A 31 0.74 17.34 6.63
CA LEU A 31 -0.65 16.86 6.62
C LEU A 31 -0.79 15.41 6.16
N LEU A 32 0.22 14.86 5.47
CA LEU A 32 0.24 13.52 4.90
C LEU A 32 1.27 12.60 5.58
N GLU A 33 1.82 12.99 6.74
CA GLU A 33 2.90 12.26 7.41
C GLU A 33 2.55 10.80 7.68
N ASP A 34 1.39 10.51 8.28
CA ASP A 34 0.91 9.13 8.52
C ASP A 34 0.81 8.32 7.23
N PHE A 35 0.40 8.97 6.13
CA PHE A 35 0.30 8.33 4.83
C PHE A 35 1.68 8.05 4.22
N ASN A 36 2.66 8.91 4.51
CA ASN A 36 4.06 8.69 4.17
C ASN A 36 4.65 7.53 4.96
N GLU A 37 4.42 7.48 6.26
CA GLU A 37 4.85 6.39 7.13
C GLU A 37 4.27 5.05 6.67
N LEU A 38 2.97 5.01 6.36
CA LEU A 38 2.32 3.84 5.81
C LEU A 38 2.97 3.39 4.48
N ALA A 39 3.19 4.33 3.55
CA ALA A 39 3.83 4.01 2.28
C ALA A 39 5.27 3.47 2.44
N LEU A 40 6.03 4.03 3.37
CA LEU A 40 7.39 3.58 3.71
C LEU A 40 7.38 2.21 4.39
N SER A 41 6.41 1.95 5.26
CA SER A 41 6.20 0.65 5.90
C SER A 41 5.88 -0.42 4.86
N LEU A 42 4.91 -0.17 3.97
CA LEU A 42 4.57 -1.07 2.86
C LEU A 42 5.78 -1.36 1.98
N LYS A 43 6.52 -0.32 1.59
CA LYS A 43 7.75 -0.46 0.80
C LYS A 43 8.78 -1.37 1.50
N THR A 44 9.05 -1.11 2.78
CA THR A 44 10.06 -1.86 3.55
C THR A 44 9.69 -3.33 3.70
N ASN A 45 8.42 -3.61 4.00
CA ASN A 45 7.86 -4.95 4.10
C ASN A 45 7.98 -5.70 2.77
N ILE A 46 7.56 -5.08 1.66
CA ILE A 46 7.62 -5.70 0.34
C ILE A 46 9.06 -5.93 -0.14
N GLU A 47 9.97 -5.01 0.12
CA GLU A 47 11.38 -5.21 -0.18
C GLU A 47 11.98 -6.37 0.62
N THR A 48 11.61 -6.49 1.90
CA THR A 48 12.05 -7.58 2.77
C THR A 48 11.51 -8.92 2.27
N LEU A 49 10.22 -8.99 1.95
CA LEU A 49 9.60 -10.19 1.39
C LEU A 49 10.22 -10.58 0.05
N ASN A 50 10.45 -9.62 -0.85
CA ASN A 50 11.13 -9.88 -2.13
C ASN A 50 12.54 -10.44 -1.93
N ARG A 51 13.29 -9.95 -0.92
CA ARG A 51 14.63 -10.48 -0.59
C ARG A 51 14.55 -11.91 -0.04
N GLN A 52 13.61 -12.20 0.86
CA GLN A 52 13.40 -13.55 1.41
C GLN A 52 13.05 -14.57 0.32
N LEU A 53 12.25 -14.15 -0.67
CA LEU A 53 11.80 -15.00 -1.77
C LEU A 53 12.78 -15.08 -2.94
N ALA A 54 13.86 -14.30 -2.93
CA ALA A 54 14.83 -14.23 -4.01
C ALA A 54 15.58 -15.56 -4.16
N GLY A 55 15.74 -16.02 -5.40
CA GLY A 55 16.50 -17.23 -5.70
C GLY A 55 15.85 -18.58 -5.33
N LEU A 56 14.78 -18.58 -4.52
CA LEU A 56 14.06 -19.82 -4.14
C LEU A 56 13.50 -20.54 -5.37
N LYS A 57 13.41 -21.87 -5.33
CA LYS A 57 12.70 -22.67 -6.35
C LYS A 57 11.19 -22.53 -6.20
N LYS A 58 10.39 -23.13 -7.09
CA LYS A 58 8.93 -22.91 -7.12
C LYS A 58 8.24 -23.36 -5.82
N THR A 59 8.57 -24.55 -5.33
CA THR A 59 7.97 -25.13 -4.12
C THR A 59 8.41 -24.37 -2.86
N GLU A 60 9.70 -24.08 -2.74
CA GLU A 60 10.27 -23.30 -1.63
C GLU A 60 9.71 -21.87 -1.59
N TYR A 61 9.57 -21.22 -2.75
CA TYR A 61 8.97 -19.88 -2.85
C TYR A 61 7.54 -19.87 -2.32
N ASN A 62 6.76 -20.88 -2.72
CA ASN A 62 5.36 -20.99 -2.34
C ASN A 62 5.22 -21.22 -0.82
N ALA A 63 6.02 -22.12 -0.24
CA ALA A 63 6.03 -22.35 1.20
C ALA A 63 6.48 -21.11 1.98
N ALA A 64 7.59 -20.49 1.57
CA ALA A 64 8.11 -19.29 2.22
C ALA A 64 7.14 -18.09 2.11
N LEU A 65 6.38 -17.98 1.03
CA LEU A 65 5.33 -16.98 0.90
C LEU A 65 4.16 -17.30 1.84
N ALA A 66 3.80 -18.58 2.01
CA ALA A 66 2.69 -18.98 2.87
C ALA A 66 2.98 -18.82 4.37
N ASP A 67 4.24 -18.98 4.78
CA ASP A 67 4.69 -18.85 6.17
C ASP A 67 5.17 -17.42 6.51
N SER A 68 4.98 -16.45 5.61
CA SER A 68 5.52 -15.11 5.76
C SER A 68 4.65 -14.23 6.66
N GLU A 69 5.14 -13.91 7.86
CA GLU A 69 4.56 -12.91 8.77
C GLU A 69 4.36 -11.53 8.12
N ILE A 70 5.14 -11.20 7.09
CA ILE A 70 4.98 -9.94 6.34
C ILE A 70 3.61 -9.85 5.67
N LEU A 71 3.01 -10.98 5.26
CA LEU A 71 1.68 -10.95 4.65
C LEU A 71 0.60 -10.56 5.66
N GLU A 72 0.72 -11.01 6.91
CA GLU A 72 -0.18 -10.62 8.01
C GLU A 72 -0.04 -9.13 8.33
N ILE A 73 1.20 -8.62 8.41
CA ILE A 73 1.47 -7.19 8.60
C ILE A 73 0.83 -6.36 7.47
N LEU A 74 0.94 -6.81 6.22
CA LEU A 74 0.36 -6.10 5.08
C LEU A 74 -1.17 -6.07 5.14
N ASP A 75 -1.80 -7.13 5.62
CA ASP A 75 -3.27 -7.23 5.79
C ASP A 75 -3.74 -6.28 6.91
N GLU A 76 -3.06 -6.27 8.06
CA GLU A 76 -3.37 -5.35 9.17
C GLU A 76 -3.21 -3.87 8.77
N LEU A 77 -2.17 -3.56 7.98
CA LEU A 77 -1.93 -2.18 7.53
C LEU A 77 -3.06 -1.65 6.65
N ILE A 78 -3.71 -2.52 5.87
CA ILE A 78 -4.77 -2.09 4.95
C ILE A 78 -6.16 -2.01 5.61
N ASP A 79 -6.39 -2.75 6.69
CA ASP A 79 -7.67 -2.79 7.40
C ASP A 79 -8.00 -1.50 8.18
N ASN A 80 -7.02 -0.63 8.41
CA ASN A 80 -7.16 0.58 9.23
C ASN A 80 -7.80 1.80 8.51
N ASP A 81 -8.39 1.61 7.32
CA ASP A 81 -9.03 2.66 6.51
C ASP A 81 -8.32 4.04 6.52
N PRO A 82 -7.06 4.10 6.03
CA PRO A 82 -6.25 5.30 6.16
C PRO A 82 -6.80 6.49 5.36
N ILE A 83 -7.55 6.24 4.27
CA ILE A 83 -8.15 7.30 3.43
C ILE A 83 -9.15 8.12 4.24
N SER A 84 -10.04 7.46 4.99
CA SER A 84 -11.00 8.14 5.86
C SER A 84 -10.30 8.98 6.94
N ALA A 85 -9.21 8.46 7.53
CA ALA A 85 -8.43 9.21 8.52
C ALA A 85 -7.77 10.46 7.91
N LEU A 86 -7.26 10.35 6.68
CA LEU A 86 -6.68 11.47 5.94
C LEU A 86 -7.74 12.53 5.60
N GLU A 87 -8.90 12.10 5.11
CA GLU A 87 -10.02 12.98 4.79
C GLU A 87 -10.43 13.81 6.01
N GLN A 88 -10.61 13.17 7.17
CA GLN A 88 -10.92 13.87 8.43
C GLN A 88 -9.86 14.89 8.82
N ARG A 89 -8.57 14.55 8.64
CA ARG A 89 -7.46 15.46 8.94
C ARG A 89 -7.45 16.68 8.04
N LEU A 90 -7.65 16.47 6.73
CA LEU A 90 -7.72 17.57 5.77
C LEU A 90 -8.95 18.46 6.02
N PHE A 91 -10.09 17.87 6.39
CA PHE A 91 -11.27 18.63 6.82
C PHE A 91 -11.02 19.45 8.08
N ALA A 92 -10.37 18.88 9.10
CA ALA A 92 -10.02 19.61 10.31
C ALA A 92 -9.07 20.78 10.02
N ALA A 93 -8.11 20.60 9.11
CA ALA A 93 -7.16 21.65 8.72
C ALA A 93 -7.81 22.83 7.97
N GLN A 94 -8.98 22.63 7.36
CA GLN A 94 -9.74 23.69 6.67
C GLN A 94 -10.94 24.23 7.45
N ALA A 95 -11.21 23.74 8.67
CA ALA A 95 -12.41 24.08 9.43
C ALA A 95 -12.60 25.59 9.69
N ASP A 96 -11.50 26.35 9.72
CA ASP A 96 -11.49 27.80 9.92
C ASP A 96 -11.28 28.63 8.63
N GLN A 97 -11.27 27.99 7.45
CA GLN A 97 -11.08 28.67 6.16
C GLN A 97 -12.40 28.72 5.38
N GLU A 98 -12.72 29.88 4.79
CA GLU A 98 -13.83 29.95 3.82
C GLU A 98 -13.57 28.96 2.68
N SER A 99 -14.50 28.01 2.48
CA SER A 99 -14.42 27.02 1.40
C SER A 99 -14.17 27.71 0.06
N GLY A 100 -12.98 27.51 -0.48
CA GLY A 100 -12.49 28.08 -1.73
C GLY A 100 -11.42 27.20 -2.37
N VAL A 101 -10.45 27.80 -3.06
CA VAL A 101 -9.39 27.10 -3.84
C VAL A 101 -8.61 26.07 -3.01
N VAL A 102 -8.44 26.29 -1.70
CA VAL A 102 -7.73 25.37 -0.80
C VAL A 102 -8.51 24.07 -0.59
N GLY A 103 -9.84 24.14 -0.44
CA GLY A 103 -10.69 22.96 -0.31
C GLY A 103 -10.72 22.15 -1.60
N GLU A 104 -10.78 22.81 -2.76
CA GLU A 104 -10.65 22.16 -4.07
C GLU A 104 -9.30 21.46 -4.24
N PHE A 105 -8.21 22.09 -3.77
CA PHE A 105 -6.89 21.49 -3.77
C PHE A 105 -6.82 20.23 -2.90
N PHE A 106 -7.39 20.26 -1.68
CA PHE A 106 -7.44 19.08 -0.81
C PHE A 106 -8.28 17.96 -1.41
N GLN A 107 -9.40 18.27 -2.07
CA GLN A 107 -10.17 17.26 -2.77
C GLN A 107 -9.38 16.62 -3.92
N GLN A 108 -8.70 17.43 -4.73
CA GLN A 108 -7.84 16.91 -5.81
C GLN A 108 -6.66 16.07 -5.28
N LEU A 109 -6.14 16.42 -4.11
CA LEU A 109 -5.09 15.66 -3.44
C LEU A 109 -5.61 14.30 -2.94
N LEU A 110 -6.78 14.28 -2.29
CA LEU A 110 -7.47 13.06 -1.88
C LEU A 110 -7.73 12.14 -3.08
N ASP A 111 -8.33 12.67 -4.15
CA ASP A 111 -8.61 11.90 -5.37
C ASP A 111 -7.33 11.28 -5.97
N LYS A 112 -6.20 11.99 -5.91
CA LYS A 112 -4.91 11.48 -6.39
C LYS A 112 -4.37 10.36 -5.51
N ILE A 113 -4.46 10.53 -4.19
CA ILE A 113 -4.02 9.52 -3.23
C ILE A 113 -4.90 8.28 -3.35
N GLU A 114 -6.22 8.43 -3.43
CA GLU A 114 -7.17 7.32 -3.58
C GLU A 114 -6.93 6.53 -4.88
N LYS A 115 -6.67 7.22 -6.01
CA LYS A 115 -6.34 6.56 -7.28
C LYS A 115 -5.06 5.73 -7.22
N LEU A 116 -4.11 6.06 -6.34
CA LEU A 116 -2.90 5.27 -6.11
C LEU A 116 -3.12 4.17 -5.06
N TYR A 117 -3.91 4.48 -4.03
CA TYR A 117 -4.12 3.61 -2.88
C TYR A 117 -5.08 2.45 -3.18
N THR A 118 -6.14 2.67 -3.95
CA THR A 118 -7.14 1.63 -4.27
C THR A 118 -6.53 0.44 -5.05
N PRO A 119 -5.73 0.66 -6.11
CA PRO A 119 -5.04 -0.45 -6.78
C PRO A 119 -4.02 -1.16 -5.89
N LEU A 120 -3.33 -0.42 -5.02
CA LEU A 120 -2.37 -0.95 -4.04
C LEU A 120 -3.07 -1.90 -3.06
N LEU A 121 -4.19 -1.47 -2.48
CA LEU A 121 -5.05 -2.27 -1.61
C LEU A 121 -5.48 -3.57 -2.31
N SER A 122 -5.98 -3.46 -3.53
CA SER A 122 -6.42 -4.62 -4.31
C SER A 122 -5.28 -5.59 -4.61
N ALA A 123 -4.06 -5.08 -4.86
CA ALA A 123 -2.90 -5.93 -5.10
C ALA A 123 -2.44 -6.65 -3.82
N ILE A 124 -2.49 -5.99 -2.66
CA ILE A 124 -2.21 -6.61 -1.35
C ILE A 124 -3.24 -7.70 -1.06
N GLN A 125 -4.54 -7.40 -1.18
CA GLN A 125 -5.62 -8.38 -0.98
C GLN A 125 -5.51 -9.60 -1.92
N GLN A 126 -5.13 -9.37 -3.18
CA GLN A 126 -4.89 -10.48 -4.10
C GLN A 126 -3.67 -11.31 -3.71
N LEU A 127 -2.63 -10.69 -3.14
CA LEU A 127 -1.44 -11.38 -2.69
C LEU A 127 -1.74 -12.22 -1.43
N THR A 128 -2.45 -11.66 -0.45
CA THR A 128 -2.87 -12.37 0.78
C THR A 128 -3.84 -13.49 0.45
N ALA A 129 -4.83 -13.28 -0.43
CA ALA A 129 -5.73 -14.35 -0.92
C ALA A 129 -5.01 -15.44 -1.74
N THR A 130 -3.75 -15.21 -2.16
CA THR A 130 -2.94 -16.25 -2.80
C THR A 130 -2.36 -17.23 -1.76
N GLN A 131 -2.16 -16.78 -0.51
CA GLN A 131 -1.77 -17.61 0.64
C GLN A 131 -2.83 -18.66 0.97
N GLU A 132 -4.11 -18.30 0.93
CA GLU A 132 -5.22 -19.23 1.20
C GLU A 132 -5.31 -20.39 0.19
N LYS A 133 -4.61 -20.29 -0.95
CA LYS A 133 -4.61 -21.27 -2.05
C LYS A 133 -3.33 -22.09 -2.14
N LEU A 134 -2.36 -21.82 -1.27
CA LEU A 134 -1.04 -22.45 -1.21
C LEU A 134 -1.05 -23.71 -0.35
#